data_AF-A0A6G8RXK9-F1
#
_entry.id   AF-A0A6G8RXK9-F1
#
_cell.length_a   1.000
_cell.length_b   1.000
_cell.length_c   1.000
_cell.angle_alpha   90.00
_cell.angle_beta   90.00
_cell.angle_gamma   90.00
#
_symmetry.space_group_name_H-M   'P 1'
#
loop_
_entity.id
_entity.type
_entity.pdbx_description
1 polymer ?
#
loop_
_entity_poly.entity_id
_entity_poly.type
_entity_poly.pdbx_seq_one_letter_code
_entity_poly.pdbx_strand_id
1 'polypeptide(L)'
;MSLHELNQDEISQVTGASLVGNTLIGTVNVFNQVLNTKLISSVGEVFSGVGLGLVHQVADTTGLVASKTLVGLGRLLGGDLPESQNHYEKESSEGYYVLLPTYLFGRNPK
;
A
#
# COMPACT_ATOMS: atom_id res chain seq x y z
N MET A 1 5.82 -39.17 5.35
CA MET A 1 5.20 -38.01 6.02
C MET A 1 3.87 -38.49 6.55
N SER A 2 3.66 -38.45 7.87
CA SER A 2 2.37 -38.81 8.48
C SER A 2 1.54 -37.54 8.59
N LEU A 3 0.29 -37.54 8.10
CA LEU A 3 -0.63 -36.43 8.29
C LEU A 3 -1.21 -36.54 9.70
N HIS A 4 -1.10 -35.46 10.47
CA HIS A 4 -1.68 -35.32 11.80
C HIS A 4 -2.89 -34.38 11.69
N GLU A 5 -4.06 -34.85 12.14
CA GLU A 5 -5.23 -33.98 12.25
C GLU A 5 -5.04 -33.00 13.40
N LEU A 6 -5.36 -31.73 13.16
CA LEU A 6 -5.29 -30.70 14.18
C LEU A 6 -6.35 -30.94 15.24
N ASN A 7 -5.99 -30.72 16.50
CA ASN A 7 -6.97 -30.64 17.57
C ASN A 7 -7.72 -29.28 17.53
N GLN A 8 -8.78 -29.14 18.34
CA GLN A 8 -9.62 -27.95 18.35
C GLN A 8 -8.87 -26.66 18.73
N ASP A 9 -7.90 -26.76 19.64
CA ASP A 9 -7.11 -25.61 20.07
C ASP A 9 -6.17 -25.14 18.94
N GLU A 10 -5.58 -26.07 18.21
CA GLU A 10 -4.74 -25.77 17.04
C GLU A 10 -5.56 -25.16 15.90
N ILE A 11 -6.77 -25.67 15.65
CA ILE A 11 -7.70 -25.08 14.68
C ILE A 11 -8.06 -23.64 15.08
N SER A 12 -8.38 -23.42 16.36
CA SER A 12 -8.70 -22.08 16.88
C SER A 12 -7.53 -21.10 16.73
N GLN A 13 -6.29 -21.56 16.97
CA GLN A 13 -5.09 -20.73 16.80
C GLN A 13 -4.84 -20.37 15.33
N VAL A 14 -4.93 -21.34 14.41
CA VAL A 14 -4.69 -21.11 12.98
C VAL A 14 -5.78 -20.19 12.39
N THR A 15 -7.04 -20.45 12.72
CA THR A 15 -8.16 -19.60 12.29
C THR A 15 -8.07 -18.19 12.86
N GLY A 16 -7.73 -18.04 14.15
CA GLY A 16 -7.50 -16.75 14.79
C GLY A 16 -6.35 -15.97 14.16
N ALA A 17 -5.23 -16.62 13.89
CA ALA A 17 -4.09 -16.02 13.20
C ALA A 17 -4.49 -15.53 11.80
N SER A 18 -5.23 -16.34 11.04
CA SER A 18 -5.71 -15.96 9.70
C SER A 18 -6.63 -14.74 9.74
N LEU A 19 -7.54 -14.64 10.74
CA LEU A 19 -8.38 -13.46 10.94
C LEU A 19 -7.57 -12.19 11.24
N VAL A 20 -6.54 -12.30 12.10
CA VAL A 20 -5.61 -11.19 12.36
C VAL A 20 -4.85 -10.82 11.09
N GLY A 21 -4.38 -11.81 10.33
CA GLY A 21 -3.68 -11.61 9.07
C GLY A 21 -4.53 -10.87 8.03
N ASN A 22 -5.79 -11.28 7.87
CA ASN A 22 -6.76 -10.63 7.01
C ASN A 22 -7.09 -9.21 7.48
N THR A 23 -7.13 -8.97 8.79
CA THR A 23 -7.33 -7.61 9.35
C THR A 23 -6.16 -6.69 8.98
N LEU A 24 -4.92 -7.17 9.06
CA LEU A 24 -3.74 -6.39 8.65
C LEU A 24 -3.79 -6.04 7.16
N ILE A 25 -4.00 -7.02 6.30
CA ILE A 25 -4.08 -6.81 4.84
C ILE A 25 -5.24 -5.87 4.50
N GLY A 26 -6.42 -6.11 5.09
CA GLY A 26 -7.61 -5.28 4.89
C GLY A 26 -7.39 -3.82 5.31
N THR A 27 -6.71 -3.59 6.43
CA THR A 27 -6.38 -2.23 6.89
C THR A 27 -5.45 -1.53 5.90
N VAL A 28 -4.40 -2.22 5.43
CA VAL A 28 -3.49 -1.68 4.41
C VAL A 28 -4.24 -1.36 3.12
N ASN A 29 -5.16 -2.22 2.70
CA ASN A 29 -5.97 -2.00 1.51
C ASN A 29 -6.86 -0.75 1.63
N VAL A 30 -7.58 -0.61 2.75
CA VAL A 30 -8.43 0.56 3.00
C VAL A 30 -7.58 1.84 3.02
N PHE A 31 -6.43 1.80 3.69
CA PHE A 31 -5.51 2.94 3.73
C PHE A 31 -5.06 3.36 2.32
N ASN A 32 -4.61 2.41 1.50
CA ASN A 32 -4.19 2.70 0.12
C ASN A 32 -5.35 3.18 -0.76
N GLN A 33 -6.56 2.62 -0.60
CA GLN A 33 -7.76 3.11 -1.30
C GLN A 33 -8.09 4.56 -0.94
N VAL A 34 -7.94 4.94 0.34
CA VAL A 34 -8.14 6.33 0.79
C VAL A 34 -7.08 7.26 0.20
N LEU A 35 -5.80 6.88 0.24
CA LEU A 35 -4.74 7.69 -0.36
C LEU A 35 -4.91 7.83 -1.88
N ASN A 36 -5.39 6.78 -2.56
CA ASN A 36 -5.65 6.79 -3.99
C ASN A 36 -6.88 7.59 -4.43
N THR A 37 -7.62 8.19 -3.49
CA THR A 37 -8.71 9.10 -3.84
C THR A 37 -8.16 10.35 -4.51
N LYS A 38 -8.93 10.93 -5.46
CA LYS A 38 -8.55 12.17 -6.14
C LYS A 38 -8.20 13.32 -5.19
N LEU A 39 -8.89 13.39 -4.05
CA LEU A 39 -8.66 14.43 -3.06
C LEU A 39 -7.24 14.34 -2.48
N ILE A 40 -6.81 13.15 -2.08
CA ILE A 40 -5.48 12.96 -1.48
C ILE A 40 -4.40 13.01 -2.56
N SER A 41 -4.60 12.33 -3.68
CA SER A 41 -3.67 12.38 -4.83
C SER A 41 -3.45 13.80 -5.39
N SER A 42 -4.39 14.74 -5.18
CA SER A 42 -4.18 16.14 -5.59
C SER A 42 -2.99 16.81 -4.90
N VAL A 43 -2.58 16.31 -3.72
CA VAL A 43 -1.37 16.78 -3.02
C VAL A 43 -0.13 16.44 -3.86
N GLY A 44 -0.08 15.24 -4.44
CA GLY A 44 1.02 14.83 -5.32
C GLY A 44 1.12 15.64 -6.60
N GLU A 45 -0.02 16.01 -7.17
CA GLU A 45 -0.11 16.93 -8.31
C GLU A 45 0.47 18.31 -7.95
N VAL A 46 0.12 18.85 -6.78
CA VAL A 46 0.68 20.11 -6.29
C VAL A 46 2.19 20.02 -6.07
N PHE A 47 2.68 18.93 -5.45
CA PHE A 47 4.11 18.72 -5.22
C PHE A 47 4.87 18.63 -6.54
N SER A 48 4.32 17.94 -7.54
CA SER A 48 4.84 17.94 -8.92
C SER A 48 4.88 19.34 -9.52
N GLY A 49 3.80 20.10 -9.32
CA GLY A 49 3.64 21.48 -9.77
C GLY A 49 4.77 22.42 -9.35
N VAL A 50 5.24 22.27 -8.11
CA VAL A 50 6.28 23.13 -7.51
C VAL A 50 7.68 22.51 -7.49
N GLY A 51 7.87 21.32 -8.07
CA GLY A 51 9.17 20.63 -8.11
C GLY A 51 9.58 19.92 -6.81
N LEU A 52 8.61 19.56 -5.96
CA LEU A 52 8.80 18.79 -4.72
C LEU A 52 8.56 17.28 -4.91
N GLY A 53 8.64 16.78 -6.16
CA GLY A 53 8.39 15.37 -6.46
C GLY A 53 9.28 14.39 -5.70
N LEU A 54 10.52 14.75 -5.34
CA LEU A 54 11.37 13.88 -4.50
C LEU A 54 10.85 13.72 -3.08
N VAL A 55 10.42 14.83 -2.47
CA VAL A 55 9.90 14.80 -1.09
C VAL A 55 8.67 13.92 -1.04
N HIS A 56 7.79 14.09 -2.03
CA HIS A 56 6.62 13.26 -2.23
C HIS A 56 6.99 11.78 -2.41
N GLN A 57 7.90 11.49 -3.34
CA GLN A 57 8.34 10.13 -3.65
C GLN A 57 8.92 9.43 -2.42
N VAL A 58 9.69 10.12 -1.58
CA VAL A 58 10.27 9.55 -0.35
C VAL A 58 9.19 9.22 0.67
N ALA A 59 8.19 10.09 0.85
CA ALA A 59 7.06 9.83 1.74
C ALA A 59 6.28 8.59 1.28
N ASP A 60 5.96 8.51 -0.01
CA ASP A 60 5.19 7.40 -0.56
C ASP A 60 5.98 6.09 -0.59
N THR A 61 7.30 6.14 -0.85
CA THR A 61 8.17 4.96 -0.76
C THR A 61 8.19 4.41 0.67
N THR A 62 8.19 5.29 1.68
CA THR A 62 8.09 4.89 3.08
C THR A 62 6.74 4.20 3.35
N GLY A 63 5.65 4.76 2.84
CA GLY A 63 4.32 4.15 2.89
C GLY A 63 4.25 2.79 2.17
N LEU A 64 4.93 2.64 1.04
CA LEU A 64 5.05 1.38 0.30
C LEU A 64 5.73 0.31 1.14
N VAL A 65 6.90 0.62 1.72
CA VAL A 65 7.66 -0.34 2.55
C VAL A 65 6.82 -0.78 3.76
N ALA A 66 6.17 0.15 4.44
CA ALA A 66 5.28 -0.16 5.56
C ALA A 66 4.10 -1.04 5.12
N SER A 67 3.44 -0.70 4.01
CA SER A 67 2.31 -1.47 3.44
C SER A 67 2.73 -2.90 3.09
N LYS A 68 3.82 -3.07 2.33
CA LYS A 68 4.32 -4.40 1.93
C LYS A 68 4.75 -5.24 3.13
N THR A 69 5.33 -4.60 4.16
CA THR A 69 5.70 -5.28 5.42
C THR A 69 4.45 -5.79 6.14
N LEU A 70 3.43 -4.95 6.33
CA LEU A 70 2.19 -5.35 7.00
C LEU A 70 1.42 -6.42 6.21
N VAL A 71 1.36 -6.31 4.89
CA VAL A 71 0.78 -7.35 4.02
C VAL A 71 1.57 -8.66 4.13
N GLY A 72 2.90 -8.58 4.13
CA GLY A 72 3.77 -9.75 4.33
C GLY A 72 3.53 -10.44 5.67
N LEU A 73 3.42 -9.67 6.76
CA LEU A 73 3.04 -10.19 8.08
C LEU A 73 1.64 -10.79 8.07
N GLY A 74 0.67 -10.14 7.42
CA GLY A 74 -0.68 -10.65 7.29
C GLY A 74 -0.73 -12.00 6.56
N ARG A 75 0.03 -12.13 5.45
CA ARG A 75 0.17 -13.40 4.72
C ARG A 75 0.86 -14.48 5.55
N LEU A 76 1.89 -14.12 6.32
CA LEU A 76 2.58 -15.05 7.21
C LEU A 76 1.66 -15.61 8.30
N LEU A 77 0.71 -14.80 8.78
CA LEU A 77 -0.31 -15.21 9.74
C LEU A 77 -1.46 -16.02 9.09
N GLY A 78 -1.37 -16.34 7.80
CA GLY A 78 -2.39 -17.10 7.07
C GLY A 78 -3.53 -16.25 6.54
N GLY A 79 -3.37 -14.92 6.47
CA GLY A 79 -4.27 -14.05 5.73
C GLY A 79 -4.13 -14.22 4.22
N ASP A 80 -5.24 -14.18 3.51
CA ASP A 80 -5.37 -14.50 2.09
C ASP A 80 -6.12 -13.44 1.28
N LEU A 81 -6.51 -12.32 1.90
CA LEU A 81 -7.14 -11.21 1.18
C LEU A 81 -6.26 -10.70 0.03
N PRO A 82 -6.85 -10.36 -1.13
CA PRO A 82 -6.12 -9.77 -2.24
C PRO A 82 -5.59 -8.39 -1.84
N GLU A 83 -4.37 -8.09 -2.25
CA GLU A 83 -3.74 -6.78 -2.02
C GLU A 83 -4.23 -5.77 -3.06
N SER A 84 -4.66 -4.58 -2.63
CA SER A 84 -4.98 -3.48 -3.54
C SER A 84 -3.70 -2.76 -4.00
N GLN A 85 -3.77 -2.07 -5.15
CA GLN A 85 -2.65 -1.26 -5.63
C GLN A 85 -2.20 -0.23 -4.58
N ASN A 86 -0.89 -0.18 -4.32
CA ASN A 86 -0.33 0.76 -3.36
C ASN A 86 -0.35 2.20 -3.92
N HIS A 87 -0.43 3.19 -3.02
CA HIS A 87 -0.42 4.60 -3.41
C HIS A 87 0.80 5.00 -4.23
N TYR A 88 1.99 4.59 -3.79
CA TYR A 88 3.23 4.84 -4.52
C TYR A 88 3.19 4.27 -5.93
N GLU A 89 2.71 3.02 -6.07
CA GLU A 89 2.67 2.31 -7.35
C GLU A 89 1.72 3.01 -8.34
N LYS A 90 0.57 3.50 -7.86
CA LYS A 90 -0.37 4.28 -8.66
C LYS A 90 0.26 5.59 -9.12
N GLU A 91 0.77 6.40 -8.21
CA GLU A 91 1.25 7.74 -8.53
C GLU A 91 2.57 7.74 -9.32
N SER A 92 3.39 6.70 -9.14
CA SER A 92 4.52 6.42 -10.02
C SER A 92 4.07 6.17 -11.47
N SER A 93 3.00 5.40 -11.66
CA SER A 93 2.45 5.09 -12.99
C SER A 93 1.77 6.31 -13.65
N GLU A 94 1.22 7.21 -12.84
CA GLU A 94 0.64 8.50 -13.25
C GLU A 94 1.74 9.56 -13.46
N GLY A 95 2.94 9.37 -12.92
CA GLY A 95 4.09 10.24 -13.16
C GLY A 95 4.18 11.44 -12.22
N TYR A 96 3.74 11.31 -10.97
CA TYR A 96 3.72 12.38 -9.97
C TYR A 96 5.08 12.65 -9.30
N TYR A 97 6.14 11.91 -9.68
CA TYR A 97 7.48 12.04 -9.09
C TYR A 97 8.44 12.77 -10.02
N VAL A 98 8.12 14.04 -10.28
CA VAL A 98 8.90 14.92 -11.16
C VAL A 98 9.78 15.89 -10.38
N LEU A 99 11.03 16.02 -10.82
CA LEU A 99 12.03 16.92 -10.21
C LEU A 99 11.83 18.38 -10.62
N LEU A 100 11.33 18.60 -11.84
CA LEU A 100 11.16 19.92 -12.40
C LEU A 100 9.71 20.38 -12.22
N PRO A 101 9.47 21.64 -11.79
CA PRO A 101 8.13 22.19 -11.63
C PRO A 101 7.29 22.05 -12.91
N THR A 102 6.24 21.26 -12.87
CA THR A 102 5.43 20.99 -14.06
C THR A 102 4.68 22.21 -14.56
N TYR A 103 4.30 23.12 -13.65
CA TYR A 103 3.68 24.40 -14.00
C TYR A 103 4.57 25.30 -14.84
N LEU A 104 5.89 25.12 -14.81
CA LEU A 104 6.84 25.88 -15.62
C LEU A 104 7.16 25.21 -16.96
N PHE A 105 7.01 23.88 -17.05
CA PHE A 105 7.49 23.10 -18.20
C PHE A 105 6.38 22.33 -18.94
N GLY A 106 5.10 22.51 -18.58
CA GLY A 106 3.96 21.97 -19.30
C GLY A 106 3.83 20.44 -19.27
N ARG A 107 4.44 19.78 -18.27
CA ARG A 107 4.35 18.32 -18.08
C ARG A 107 3.25 17.99 -17.09
N ASN A 108 2.03 17.71 -17.54
CA ASN A 108 1.04 17.18 -16.61
C ASN A 108 1.31 15.68 -16.39
N PRO A 109 1.15 15.19 -15.16
CA PRO A 109 1.07 13.76 -14.96
C PRO A 109 -0.14 13.17 -15.71
N LYS A 110 -0.06 11.87 -16.01
CA LYS A 110 -0.95 11.15 -16.94
C LYS A 110 -2.36 10.95 -16.41
#